data_AF-A0A8A1LV42-F1
#
_entry.id   AF-A0A8A1LV42-F1
#
_cell.length_a   1.000
_cell.length_b   1.000
_cell.length_c   1.000
_cell.angle_alpha   90.00
_cell.angle_beta   90.00
_cell.angle_gamma   90.00
#
_symmetry.space_group_name_H-M   'P 1'
#
loop_
_entity.id
_entity.type
_entity.pdbx_description
1 polymer ?
#
loop_
_entity_poly.entity_id
_entity_poly.type
_entity_poly.pdbx_seq_one_letter_code
_entity_poly.pdbx_strand_id
1 'polypeptide(L)'
;MNDSVALFVSKSACESIFEDAEKQNIILWSGENIRILAAPLEWGLETKLRRLPTKPHHLKAITDVEDVLVILNTLIDQNEGPLERDTIRKLNRNGFDVAIAHSVLDRVAKAYQERYGNNPFF
;
A
#
# COMPACT_ATOMS: atom_id res chain seq x y z
N MET A 1 -16.75 3.13 -16.12
CA MET A 1 -15.40 3.37 -15.57
C MET A 1 -14.71 4.41 -16.44
N ASN A 2 -14.15 5.48 -15.87
CA ASN A 2 -13.44 6.49 -16.66
C ASN A 2 -12.08 5.90 -17.09
N ASP A 3 -11.84 5.80 -18.41
CA ASP A 3 -10.72 5.06 -19.01
C ASP A 3 -9.40 5.86 -19.01
N SER A 4 -9.39 7.06 -18.41
CA SER A 4 -8.22 7.94 -18.36
C SER A 4 -7.03 7.34 -17.60
N VAL A 5 -7.24 6.27 -16.82
CA VAL A 5 -6.20 5.56 -16.05
C VAL A 5 -5.52 4.45 -16.84
N ALA A 6 -6.07 4.04 -18.00
CA ALA A 6 -5.57 2.93 -18.82
C ALA A 6 -4.16 3.18 -19.39
N LEU A 7 -3.71 4.43 -19.43
CA LEU A 7 -2.33 4.79 -19.80
C LEU A 7 -1.29 4.38 -18.74
N PHE A 8 -1.71 4.20 -17.49
CA PHE A 8 -0.80 4.01 -16.35
C PHE A 8 -0.94 2.64 -15.69
N VAL A 9 -2.05 1.94 -15.91
CA VAL A 9 -2.36 0.65 -15.30
C VAL A 9 -2.99 -0.24 -16.35
N SER A 10 -2.60 -1.51 -16.39
CA SER A 10 -3.22 -2.49 -17.28
C SER A 10 -4.71 -2.65 -16.94
N LYS A 11 -5.54 -2.96 -17.93
CA LYS A 11 -6.98 -3.14 -17.71
C LYS A 11 -7.29 -4.17 -16.61
N SER A 12 -6.56 -5.30 -16.60
CA SER A 12 -6.72 -6.36 -15.60
C SER A 12 -6.33 -5.92 -14.19
N ALA A 13 -5.25 -5.14 -14.04
CA ALA A 13 -4.87 -4.57 -12.75
C ALA A 13 -5.92 -3.55 -12.28
N CYS A 14 -6.48 -2.76 -13.19
CA CYS A 14 -7.51 -1.79 -12.87
C CYS A 14 -8.80 -2.46 -12.37
N GLU A 15 -9.27 -3.51 -13.05
CA GLU A 15 -10.43 -4.32 -12.63
C GLU A 15 -10.19 -4.94 -11.23
N SER A 16 -9.02 -5.57 -11.02
CA SER A 16 -8.68 -6.16 -9.72
C SER A 16 -8.62 -5.13 -8.58
N ILE A 17 -8.06 -3.94 -8.83
CA ILE A 17 -8.00 -2.86 -7.84
C ILE A 17 -9.42 -2.39 -7.46
N PHE A 18 -10.32 -2.28 -8.45
CA PHE A 18 -11.71 -1.91 -8.19
C PHE A 18 -12.46 -2.96 -7.39
N GLU A 19 -12.33 -4.24 -7.75
CA GLU A 19 -12.95 -5.34 -6.99
C GLU A 19 -12.47 -5.38 -5.53
N ASP A 20 -11.17 -5.18 -5.29
CA ASP A 20 -10.62 -5.16 -3.93
C ASP A 20 -11.05 -3.90 -3.16
N ALA A 21 -11.19 -2.75 -3.83
CA ALA A 21 -11.72 -1.54 -3.22
C ALA A 21 -13.18 -1.70 -2.79
N GLU A 22 -13.99 -2.41 -3.60
CA GLU A 22 -15.37 -2.75 -3.26
C GLU A 22 -15.43 -3.70 -2.05
N LYS A 23 -14.56 -4.71 -1.99
CA LYS A 23 -14.47 -5.63 -0.84
C LYS A 23 -14.07 -4.92 0.46
N GLN A 24 -13.08 -4.02 0.40
CA GLN A 24 -12.67 -3.24 1.57
C GLN A 24 -13.70 -2.19 1.98
N ASN A 25 -14.53 -1.75 1.03
CA ASN A 25 -15.67 -0.85 1.25
C ASN A 25 -15.29 0.43 2.02
N ILE A 26 -14.08 0.96 1.78
CA ILE A 26 -13.63 2.24 2.33
C ILE A 26 -14.21 3.35 1.44
N ILE A 27 -15.38 3.86 1.84
CA ILE A 27 -16.12 4.88 1.09
C ILE A 27 -15.57 6.27 1.43
N LEU A 28 -15.01 6.96 0.45
CA LEU A 28 -14.60 8.37 0.58
C LEU A 28 -15.79 9.32 0.39
N TRP A 29 -16.72 8.96 -0.49
CA TRP A 29 -17.95 9.72 -0.74
C TRP A 29 -19.04 8.83 -1.35
N SER A 30 -20.29 9.10 -1.03
CA SER A 30 -21.46 8.41 -1.59
C SER A 30 -22.60 9.39 -1.82
N GLY A 31 -23.11 9.45 -3.04
CA GLY A 31 -24.31 10.20 -3.40
C GLY A 31 -25.24 9.34 -4.26
N GLU A 32 -26.31 9.95 -4.76
CA GLU A 32 -27.37 9.23 -5.50
C GLU A 32 -26.84 8.52 -6.77
N ASN A 33 -25.88 9.13 -7.47
CA ASN A 33 -25.42 8.65 -8.77
C ASN A 33 -23.93 8.27 -8.82
N ILE A 34 -23.15 8.60 -7.78
CA ILE A 34 -21.70 8.41 -7.77
C ILE A 34 -21.29 7.85 -6.40
N ARG A 35 -20.31 6.95 -6.42
CA ARG A 35 -19.63 6.44 -5.22
C ARG A 35 -18.14 6.52 -5.45
N ILE A 36 -17.42 7.06 -4.49
CA ILE A 36 -15.96 7.18 -4.52
C ILE A 36 -15.41 6.26 -3.44
N LEU A 37 -14.68 5.24 -3.87
CA LEU A 37 -13.99 4.31 -2.99
C LEU A 37 -12.52 4.71 -2.87
N ALA A 38 -11.92 4.46 -1.72
CA ALA A 38 -10.47 4.51 -1.58
C ALA A 38 -9.85 3.34 -2.35
N ALA A 39 -8.63 3.54 -2.87
CA ALA A 39 -7.85 2.42 -3.37
C ALA A 39 -7.55 1.43 -2.22
N PRO A 40 -7.38 0.13 -2.51
CA PRO A 40 -7.04 -0.86 -1.50
C PRO A 40 -5.78 -0.47 -0.72
N LEU A 41 -5.78 -0.72 0.58
CA LEU A 41 -4.65 -0.34 1.45
C LEU A 41 -3.33 -0.98 1.01
N GLU A 42 -3.35 -2.24 0.55
CA GLU A 42 -2.19 -2.98 0.05
C GLU A 42 -1.62 -2.37 -1.23
N TRP A 43 -2.49 -1.83 -2.10
CA TRP A 43 -2.06 -1.11 -3.29
C TRP A 43 -1.35 0.20 -2.92
N GLY A 44 -1.91 0.92 -1.94
CA GLY A 44 -1.28 2.11 -1.36
C GLY A 44 0.08 1.78 -0.72
N LEU A 45 0.14 0.72 0.09
CA LEU A 45 1.34 0.23 0.75
C LEU A 45 2.45 -0.09 -0.27
N GLU A 46 2.15 -0.91 -1.26
CA GLU A 46 3.09 -1.29 -2.32
C GLU A 46 3.67 -0.04 -2.99
N THR A 47 2.79 0.85 -3.42
CA THR A 47 3.16 2.06 -4.15
C THR A 47 4.09 2.96 -3.32
N LYS A 48 3.87 3.06 -2.02
CA LYS A 48 4.70 3.85 -1.11
C LYS A 48 6.05 3.19 -0.85
N LEU A 49 6.06 1.89 -0.55
CA LEU A 49 7.29 1.12 -0.37
C LEU A 49 8.22 1.21 -1.60
N ARG A 50 7.66 1.13 -2.81
CA ARG A 50 8.41 1.27 -4.06
C ARG A 50 9.02 2.66 -4.26
N ARG A 51 8.42 3.72 -3.70
CA ARG A 51 8.93 5.10 -3.83
C ARG A 51 10.07 5.42 -2.88
N LEU A 52 10.12 4.78 -1.71
CA LEU A 52 11.15 5.04 -0.69
C LEU A 52 12.60 5.01 -1.20
N PRO A 53 13.03 4.07 -2.05
CA PRO A 53 14.41 4.06 -2.56
C PRO A 53 14.67 5.08 -3.67
N THR A 54 13.64 5.66 -4.31
CA THR A 54 13.83 6.48 -5.53
C THR A 54 14.42 7.86 -5.23
N LYS A 55 14.10 8.44 -4.07
CA LYS A 55 14.56 9.79 -3.66
C LYS A 55 14.73 9.87 -2.13
N PRO A 56 15.77 9.24 -1.55
CA PRO A 56 15.89 9.05 -0.10
C PRO A 56 16.01 10.34 0.72
N HIS A 57 16.52 11.43 0.12
CA HIS A 57 16.69 12.73 0.79
C HIS A 57 15.56 13.73 0.50
N HIS A 58 14.53 13.32 -0.22
CA HIS A 58 13.41 14.19 -0.56
C HIS A 58 12.37 14.23 0.57
N LEU A 59 11.73 15.38 0.81
CA LEU A 59 10.73 15.55 1.88
C LEU A 59 9.59 14.52 1.78
N LYS A 60 9.19 14.15 0.56
CA LYS A 60 8.22 13.07 0.29
C LYS A 60 8.57 11.75 0.96
N ALA A 61 9.86 11.41 1.09
CA ALA A 61 10.28 10.18 1.74
C ALA A 61 9.90 10.15 3.23
N ILE A 62 9.82 11.31 3.89
CA ILE A 62 9.35 11.41 5.28
C ILE A 62 7.86 11.08 5.33
N THR A 63 7.04 11.76 4.52
CA THR A 63 5.59 11.51 4.49
C THR A 63 5.25 10.10 4.01
N ASP A 64 6.01 9.55 3.06
CA ASP A 64 5.79 8.19 2.57
C ASP A 64 6.13 7.14 3.64
N VAL A 65 7.13 7.36 4.50
CA VAL A 65 7.38 6.47 5.65
C VAL A 65 6.21 6.55 6.63
N GLU A 66 5.75 7.75 6.99
CA GLU A 66 4.61 7.94 7.90
C GLU A 66 3.35 7.22 7.39
N ASP A 67 3.02 7.40 6.11
CA ASP A 67 1.89 6.71 5.48
C ASP A 67 2.05 5.18 5.56
N VAL A 68 3.25 4.66 5.27
CA VAL A 68 3.54 3.21 5.35
C VAL A 68 3.33 2.70 6.77
N LEU A 69 3.79 3.42 7.80
CA LEU A 69 3.62 3.00 9.19
C LEU A 69 2.15 2.92 9.60
N VAL A 70 1.33 3.89 9.19
CA VAL A 70 -0.11 3.90 9.48
C VAL A 70 -0.84 2.79 8.73
N ILE A 71 -0.52 2.59 7.45
CA ILE A 71 -1.13 1.53 6.64
C ILE A 71 -0.76 0.15 7.19
N LEU A 72 0.52 -0.09 7.54
CA LEU A 72 0.95 -1.33 8.16
C LEU A 72 0.20 -1.60 9.46
N ASN A 73 0.08 -0.61 10.35
CA ASN A 73 -0.64 -0.80 11.61
C ASN A 73 -2.11 -1.16 11.38
N THR A 74 -2.75 -0.50 10.41
CA THR A 74 -4.14 -0.80 10.04
C THR A 74 -4.30 -2.23 9.53
N LEU A 75 -3.41 -2.68 8.65
CA LEU A 75 -3.43 -4.04 8.10
C LEU A 75 -3.12 -5.10 9.16
N ILE A 76 -2.20 -4.80 10.09
CA ILE A 76 -1.86 -5.68 11.22
C ILE A 76 -3.05 -5.83 12.16
N ASP A 77 -3.73 -4.74 12.48
CA ASP A 77 -4.94 -4.75 13.31
C ASP A 77 -6.05 -5.58 12.64
N GLN A 78 -6.21 -5.46 11.32
CA GLN A 78 -7.16 -6.25 10.54
C GLN A 78 -6.78 -7.75 10.44
N ASN A 79 -5.49 -8.06 10.41
CA ASN A 79 -4.96 -9.42 10.34
C ASN A 79 -4.82 -10.10 11.71
N GLU A 80 -5.11 -9.38 12.80
CA GLU A 80 -4.92 -9.82 14.19
C GLU A 80 -3.47 -10.26 14.49
N GLY A 81 -2.50 -9.68 13.79
CA GLY A 81 -1.10 -10.05 13.96
C GLY A 81 -0.17 -9.51 12.87
N PRO A 82 1.16 -9.65 13.06
CA PRO A 82 2.17 -9.20 12.10
C PRO A 82 1.91 -9.80 10.71
N LEU A 83 2.36 -9.10 9.66
CA LEU A 83 2.18 -9.54 8.28
C LEU A 83 3.34 -10.41 7.82
N GLU A 84 3.08 -11.39 6.95
CA GLU A 84 4.15 -12.23 6.40
C GLU A 84 5.07 -11.37 5.52
N ARG A 85 6.35 -11.27 5.92
CA ARG A 85 7.31 -10.39 5.25
C ARG A 85 7.44 -10.67 3.76
N ASP A 86 7.46 -11.95 3.40
CA ASP A 86 7.66 -12.41 2.03
C ASP A 86 6.47 -12.08 1.13
N THR A 87 5.25 -12.12 1.69
CA THR A 87 4.03 -11.68 1.00
C THR A 87 4.06 -10.17 0.74
N ILE A 88 4.44 -9.36 1.74
CA ILE A 88 4.61 -7.90 1.57
C ILE A 88 5.68 -7.57 0.53
N ARG A 89 6.81 -8.30 0.52
CA ARG A 89 7.89 -8.11 -0.45
C ARG A 89 7.43 -8.35 -1.90
N LYS A 90 6.54 -9.33 -2.08
CA LYS A 90 6.04 -9.79 -3.39
C LYS A 90 4.81 -9.02 -3.87
N LEU A 91 4.31 -8.03 -3.14
CA LEU A 91 3.20 -7.18 -3.60
C LEU A 91 3.50 -6.61 -4.99
N ASN A 92 2.62 -6.90 -5.94
CA ASN A 92 2.79 -6.55 -7.35
C ASN A 92 1.45 -6.24 -8.03
N ARG A 93 0.56 -5.56 -7.31
CA ARG A 93 -0.75 -5.12 -7.81
C ARG A 93 -0.61 -4.13 -8.98
N ASN A 94 0.50 -3.40 -9.06
CA ASN A 94 0.80 -2.52 -10.19
C ASN A 94 1.40 -3.24 -11.42
N GLY A 95 1.79 -4.52 -11.31
CA GLY A 95 2.36 -5.28 -12.43
C GLY A 95 3.77 -4.84 -12.85
N PHE A 96 4.59 -4.33 -11.91
CA PHE A 96 5.98 -3.98 -12.20
C PHE A 96 6.91 -5.20 -12.26
N ASP A 97 6.48 -6.35 -11.75
CA ASP A 97 7.24 -7.62 -11.69
C ASP A 97 8.61 -7.53 -11.00
N VAL A 98 8.80 -6.48 -10.20
CA VAL A 98 10.01 -6.27 -9.38
C VAL A 98 9.63 -6.38 -7.92
N ALA A 99 10.34 -7.22 -7.16
CA ALA A 99 10.13 -7.32 -5.72
C ALA A 99 10.56 -6.04 -4.99
N ILE A 100 9.88 -5.70 -3.90
CA ILE A 100 10.32 -4.62 -3.01
C ILE A 100 11.66 -5.01 -2.38
N ALA A 101 12.62 -4.09 -2.33
CA ALA A 101 13.95 -4.38 -1.81
C ALA A 101 13.92 -4.71 -0.31
N HIS A 102 14.70 -5.70 0.12
CA HIS A 102 14.81 -6.10 1.53
C HIS A 102 15.17 -4.91 2.44
N SER A 103 16.10 -4.07 2.02
CA SER A 103 16.54 -2.89 2.77
C SER A 103 15.43 -1.88 3.03
N VAL A 104 14.42 -1.81 2.16
CA VAL A 104 13.24 -0.96 2.37
C VAL A 104 12.39 -1.53 3.49
N LEU A 105 12.16 -2.84 3.49
CA LEU A 105 11.41 -3.52 4.55
C LEU A 105 12.15 -3.48 5.90
N ASP A 106 13.48 -3.57 5.91
CA ASP A 106 14.29 -3.39 7.12
C ASP A 106 14.15 -1.99 7.71
N ARG A 107 14.27 -0.97 6.86
CA ARG A 107 14.11 0.43 7.26
C ARG A 107 12.73 0.70 7.86
N VAL A 108 11.68 0.20 7.20
CA VAL A 108 10.31 0.38 7.66
C VAL A 108 10.05 -0.42 8.94
N ALA A 109 10.54 -1.65 9.05
CA ALA A 109 10.41 -2.45 10.27
C ALA A 109 11.04 -1.75 11.48
N LYS A 110 12.24 -1.16 11.30
CA LYS A 110 12.89 -0.37 12.34
C LYS A 110 12.04 0.84 12.76
N ALA A 111 11.59 1.63 11.79
CA ALA A 111 10.76 2.81 12.08
C ALA A 111 9.42 2.44 12.74
N TYR A 112 8.83 1.31 12.35
CA TYR A 112 7.62 0.78 12.95
C TYR A 112 7.85 0.37 14.40
N GLN A 113 8.93 -0.36 14.68
CA GLN A 113 9.31 -0.76 16.04
C GLN A 113 9.56 0.45 16.94
N GLU A 114 10.23 1.49 16.43
CA GLU A 114 10.45 2.75 17.17
C GLU A 114 9.13 3.45 17.54
N ARG A 115 8.11 3.35 16.69
CA ARG A 115 6.81 4.00 16.90
C ARG A 115 5.82 3.19 17.74
N TYR A 116 5.71 1.89 17.48
CA TYR A 116 4.66 1.03 18.04
C TYR A 116 5.17 -0.04 19.01
N GLY A 117 6.50 -0.21 19.13
CA GLY A 117 7.11 -1.12 20.10
C GLY A 117 7.12 -2.61 19.71
N ASN A 118 6.64 -2.97 18.52
CA ASN A 118 6.56 -4.34 18.01
C ASN A 118 7.09 -4.43 16.55
N ASN A 119 7.25 -5.64 16.03
CA ASN A 119 7.69 -5.86 14.65
C ASN A 119 6.47 -5.99 13.73
N PRO A 120 6.39 -5.25 12.62
CA PRO A 120 5.27 -5.35 11.69
C PRO A 120 5.27 -6.65 10.89
N PHE A 121 6.39 -7.38 10.87
CA PHE A 121 6.55 -8.58 10.07
C PHE A 121 6.95 -9.79 10.90
N PHE A 122 6.54 -10.98 10.44
CA PHE A 122 7.06 -12.28 10.86
C PHE A 122 7.77 -13.01 9.71
#